data_AF-A0A7C0X291-F1
#
_entry.id   AF-A0A7C0X291-F1
#
_cell.length_a   1.000
_cell.length_b   1.000
_cell.length_c   1.000
_cell.angle_alpha   90.00
_cell.angle_beta   90.00
_cell.angle_gamma   90.00
#
_symmetry.space_group_name_H-M   'P 1'
#
loop_
_entity.id
_entity.type
_entity.pdbx_description
1 polymer ?
#
loop_
_entity_poly.entity_id
_entity_poly.type
_entity_poly.pdbx_seq_one_letter_code
_entity_poly.pdbx_strand_id
1 'polypeptide(L)' 'MAQEISLEEYKGAYREVRKEEERRGFLVHLVIYVLVNAMLIAINFIYSPEAIWFFYPLIGWGIGI' A
#
# COMPACT_ATOMS: atom_id res chain seq x y z
N MET A 1 -21.96 24.66 25.39
CA MET A 1 -21.67 25.73 24.41
C MET A 1 -21.03 25.06 23.21
N ALA A 2 -21.64 25.17 22.02
CA ALA A 2 -21.01 24.67 20.80
C ALA A 2 -19.77 25.54 20.53
N GLN A 3 -18.60 24.91 20.44
CA GLN A 3 -17.38 25.61 20.08
C GLN A 3 -17.47 25.89 18.57
N GLU A 4 -17.56 27.16 18.18
CA GLU A 4 -17.46 27.54 16.77
C GLU A 4 -16.00 27.43 16.33
N ILE A 5 -15.65 26.28 15.75
CA ILE A 5 -14.37 26.08 15.08
C ILE A 5 -14.33 26.90 13.80
N SER A 6 -13.25 27.66 13.58
CA SER A 6 -13.11 28.41 12.33
C SER A 6 -12.98 27.46 11.14
N LEU A 7 -13.53 27.85 9.99
CA LEU A 7 -13.52 27.01 8.79
C LEU A 7 -12.10 26.65 8.33
N GLU A 8 -11.11 27.51 8.62
CA GLU A 8 -9.70 27.25 8.33
C GLU A 8 -9.06 26.25 9.31
N GLU A 9 -9.44 26.27 10.58
CA GLU A 9 -9.01 25.31 11.60
C GLU A 9 -9.58 23.90 11.32
N TYR A 10 -10.86 23.82 10.92
CA TYR A 10 -11.47 22.57 10.46
C TYR A 10 -10.75 21.98 9.23
N LYS A 11 -10.47 22.82 8.21
CA LYS A 11 -9.71 22.39 7.02
C LYS A 11 -8.27 21.98 7.34
N GLY A 12 -7.66 22.56 8.37
CA GLY A 12 -6.34 22.18 8.87
C GLY A 12 -6.35 20.76 9.41
N ALA A 13 -7.18 20.51 10.43
CA ALA A 13 -7.34 19.21 11.05
C ALA A 13 -7.75 18.11 10.04
N TYR A 14 -8.71 18.42 9.15
CA TYR A 14 -9.15 17.47 8.12
C TYR A 14 -8.02 17.08 7.15
N ARG A 15 -7.15 18.04 6.78
CA ARG A 15 -5.99 17.75 5.91
C ARG A 15 -4.95 16.90 6.60
N GLU A 16 -4.73 17.07 7.90
CA GLU A 16 -3.80 16.24 8.66
C GLU A 16 -4.29 14.80 8.77
N VAL A 17 -5.56 14.61 9.16
CA VAL A 17 -6.18 13.27 9.23
C VAL A 17 -6.12 12.56 7.88
N ARG A 18 -6.50 13.26 6.79
CA ARG A 18 -6.49 12.65 5.46
C ARG A 18 -5.09 12.24 5.00
N LYS A 19 -4.06 13.05 5.30
CA LYS A 19 -2.66 12.69 4.99
C LYS A 19 -2.20 11.44 5.74
N GLU A 20 -2.61 11.29 7.01
CA GLU A 20 -2.28 10.08 7.78
C GLU A 20 -3.00 8.84 7.24
N GLU A 21 -4.26 8.97 6.84
CA GLU A 21 -5.04 7.89 6.23
C GLU A 21 -4.45 7.45 4.88
N GLU A 22 -4.10 8.41 4.01
CA GLU A 22 -3.43 8.13 2.73
C GLU A 22 -2.11 7.38 2.96
N ARG A 23 -1.29 7.83 3.93
CA ARG A 23 -0.03 7.17 4.28
C ARG A 23 -0.26 5.75 4.81
N ARG A 24 -1.27 5.55 5.67
CA ARG A 24 -1.63 4.23 6.21
C ARG A 24 -2.12 3.30 5.11
N GLY A 25 -2.99 3.79 4.23
CA GLY A 25 -3.49 3.04 3.08
C GLY A 25 -2.35 2.55 2.19
N PHE A 26 -1.44 3.45 1.82
CA PHE A 26 -0.24 3.11 1.05
C PHE A 26 0.62 2.05 1.74
N LEU A 27 0.91 2.22 3.04
CA LEU A 27 1.74 1.26 3.79
C LEU A 27 1.12 -0.13 3.85
N VAL A 28 -0.19 -0.23 4.05
CA VAL A 28 -0.90 -1.52 4.05
C VAL A 28 -0.78 -2.19 2.68
N HIS A 29 -1.01 -1.44 1.59
CA HIS A 29 -0.88 -1.98 0.24
C HIS A 29 0.55 -2.43 -0.05
N LEU A 30 1.55 -1.64 0.34
CA LEU A 30 2.96 -1.98 0.18
C LEU A 30 3.33 -3.25 0.95
N VAL A 31 2.89 -3.39 2.20
CA VAL A 31 3.16 -4.58 3.01
C VAL A 31 2.54 -5.83 2.38
N ILE A 32 1.27 -5.75 1.98
CA ILE A 32 0.58 -6.87 1.30
C ILE A 32 1.32 -7.23 0.01
N TYR A 33 1.68 -6.22 -0.79
CA TYR A 33 2.40 -6.41 -2.04
C TYR A 33 3.74 -7.15 -1.84
N VAL A 34 4.52 -6.74 -0.84
CA VAL A 34 5.80 -7.40 -0.52
C VAL A 34 5.59 -8.85 -0.05
N LEU A 35 4.62 -9.08 0.85
CA LEU A 35 4.35 -10.41 1.38
C LEU A 35 3.88 -11.39 0.29
N VAL A 36 2.96 -10.96 -0.57
CA VAL A 36 2.46 -11.79 -1.68
C VAL A 36 3.59 -12.10 -2.66
N ASN A 37 4.41 -11.11 -3.05
CA ASN A 37 5.52 -11.36 -3.97
C ASN A 37 6.60 -12.26 -3.35
N ALA A 38 6.92 -12.13 -2.07
CA ALA A 38 7.84 -13.03 -1.38
C ALA A 38 7.33 -14.49 -1.41
N MET A 39 6.03 -14.68 -1.18
CA MET A 39 5.39 -16.00 -1.30
C MET A 39 5.44 -16.53 -2.74
N LEU A 40 5.15 -15.71 -3.75
CA LEU A 40 5.21 -16.13 -5.16
C LEU A 40 6.64 -16.50 -5.59
N ILE A 41 7.65 -15.76 -5.13
CA ILE A 41 9.07 -16.08 -5.33
C ILE A 41 9.38 -17.47 -4.76
N ALA A 42 8.96 -17.73 -3.52
CA ALA A 42 9.15 -19.03 -2.88
C ALA A 42 8.47 -20.16 -3.65
N ILE A 43 7.21 -19.97 -4.05
CA ILE A 43 6.45 -20.95 -4.86
C ILE A 43 7.16 -21.19 -6.19
N ASN A 44 7.62 -20.14 -6.86
CA ASN A 44 8.30 -20.30 -8.13
C ASN A 44 9.55 -21.17 -8.00
N PHE A 45 10.40 -20.90 -7.01
CA PHE A 45 11.63 -21.69 -6.83
C PHE A 45 11.37 -23.11 -6.34
N ILE A 46 10.30 -23.36 -5.57
CA ILE A 46 9.96 -24.70 -5.09
C ILE A 46 9.37 -25.57 -6.20
N TYR A 47 8.41 -25.03 -6.96
CA TYR A 47 7.60 -25.84 -7.88
C TYR A 47 8.02 -25.73 -9.34
N SER A 48 8.70 -24.66 -9.74
CA SER A 48 9.06 -24.41 -11.14
C SER A 48 10.39 -23.65 -11.26
N PRO A 49 11.50 -24.19 -10.71
CA PRO A 49 12.79 -23.49 -10.70
C PRO A 49 13.34 -23.19 -12.11
N GLU A 50 12.95 -23.96 -13.12
CA GLU A 50 13.39 -23.76 -14.52
C GLU A 50 12.66 -22.59 -15.22
N ALA A 51 11.54 -22.12 -14.68
CA ALA A 51 10.73 -21.07 -15.29
C ALA A 51 10.53 -19.92 -14.30
N ILE A 52 11.23 -18.81 -14.46
CA ILE A 52 11.12 -17.65 -13.56
C ILE A 52 9.90 -16.80 -13.93
N TRP A 53 8.73 -17.14 -13.39
CA TRP A 53 7.47 -16.45 -13.66
C TRP A 53 7.09 -15.41 -12.60
N PHE A 54 7.71 -15.41 -11.40
CA PHE A 54 7.34 -14.45 -10.35
C PHE A 54 7.57 -12.98 -10.77
N PHE A 55 8.39 -12.72 -11.79
CA PHE A 55 8.66 -11.37 -12.26
C PHE A 55 7.43 -10.69 -12.87
N TYR A 56 6.54 -11.45 -13.52
CA TYR A 56 5.35 -10.91 -14.17
C TYR A 56 4.40 -10.24 -13.16
N PRO A 57 3.97 -10.88 -12.06
CA PRO A 57 3.15 -10.22 -11.04
C PRO A 57 3.93 -9.13 -10.28
N LEU A 58 5.24 -9.30 -10.06
CA LEU A 58 6.08 -8.28 -9.42
C LEU A 58 6.06 -6.98 -10.23
N ILE A 59 6.38 -7.02 -11.52
CA ILE A 59 6.41 -5.80 -12.35
C ILE A 59 4.98 -5.32 -12.66
N GLY A 60 4.06 -6.24 -12.97
CA GLY A 60 2.71 -5.89 -13.39
C GLY A 60 1.90 -5.19 -12.30
N TRP A 61 1.93 -5.71 -11.07
CA TRP A 61 1.20 -5.11 -9.95
C TRP A 61 1.99 -3.99 -9.28
N GLY A 62 3.32 -4.03 -9.33
CA GLY A 62 4.19 -3.03 -8.71
C GLY A 62 4.04 -1.62 -9.29
N ILE A 63 3.46 -1.47 -10.47
CA ILE A 63 3.19 -0.15 -11.08
C ILE A 63 2.06 0.60 -10.35
N GLY A 64 1.14 -0.13 -9.71
CA GLY A 64 -0.02 0.43 -9.01
C GLY A 64 0.22 0.73 -7.52
N ILE A 65 1.37 0.32 -6.99
CA ILE A 65 1.88 0.69 -5.66
C ILE A 65 2.63 2.01 -5.80
#